data_AF-A0A267DCL8-F1
#
_entry.id   AF-A0A267DCL8-F1
#
_cell.length_a   1.000
_cell.length_b   1.000
_cell.length_c   1.000
_cell.angle_alpha   90.00
_cell.angle_beta   90.00
_cell.angle_gamma   90.00
#
_symmetry.space_group_name_H-M   'P 1'
#
loop_
_entity.id
_entity.type
_entity.pdbx_description
1 polymer ?
#
loop_
_entity_poly.entity_id
_entity_poly.type
_entity_poly.pdbx_seq_one_letter_code
_entity_poly.pdbx_strand_id
1 'polypeptide(L)'
;MSSSDRNIDRKCDEVRSKIEAKLQASGEQDRIRRHIRAALNSSGWMDEVKSQCRDLIRAKGVEYCTVEEIVEAVLPQARERVPKELKQEVLDLLWKFVDTHDIGLGDDC
;
A
#
# COMPACT_ATOMS: atom_id res chain seq x y z
N MET A 1 -25.90 -14.33 -3.16
CA MET A 1 -25.60 -12.96 -2.70
C MET A 1 -26.93 -12.23 -2.50
N SER A 2 -27.24 -11.93 -1.24
CA SER A 2 -28.50 -11.28 -0.82
C SER A 2 -28.53 -9.81 -1.23
N SER A 3 -29.73 -9.23 -1.36
CA SER A 3 -29.90 -7.79 -1.60
C SER A 3 -29.30 -6.93 -0.47
N SER A 4 -29.23 -7.49 0.74
CA SER A 4 -28.58 -6.85 1.89
C SER A 4 -27.05 -6.77 1.72
N ASP A 5 -26.42 -7.84 1.22
CA ASP A 5 -24.98 -7.90 0.97
C ASP A 5 -24.55 -6.81 -0.05
N ARG A 6 -25.33 -6.65 -1.13
CA ARG A 6 -25.07 -5.61 -2.15
C ARG A 6 -25.18 -4.18 -1.61
N ASN A 7 -25.98 -3.95 -0.58
CA ASN A 7 -26.17 -2.62 0.00
C ASN A 7 -25.01 -2.26 0.95
N ILE A 8 -24.47 -3.25 1.67
CA ILE A 8 -23.28 -3.09 2.51
C ILE A 8 -22.06 -2.77 1.64
N ASP A 9 -21.82 -3.52 0.56
CA ASP A 9 -20.70 -3.28 -0.37
C ASP A 9 -20.73 -1.86 -0.94
N ARG A 10 -21.90 -1.41 -1.40
CA ARG A 10 -22.09 -0.05 -1.92
C ARG A 10 -21.78 1.01 -0.87
N LYS A 11 -22.14 0.77 0.38
CA LYS A 11 -21.90 1.73 1.47
C LYS A 11 -20.41 1.78 1.84
N CYS A 12 -19.74 0.64 1.88
CA CYS A 12 -18.29 0.55 2.10
C CYS A 12 -17.51 1.26 1.00
N ASP A 13 -17.92 1.12 -0.27
CA ASP A 13 -17.29 1.81 -1.39
C ASP A 13 -17.48 3.33 -1.31
N GLU A 14 -18.69 3.80 -0.94
CA GLU A 14 -18.95 5.23 -0.70
C GLU A 14 -18.05 5.80 0.41
N VAL A 15 -17.87 5.07 1.51
CA VAL A 15 -17.02 5.49 2.63
C VAL A 15 -15.56 5.53 2.20
N ARG A 16 -15.07 4.48 1.52
CA ARG A 16 -13.70 4.42 0.99
C ARG A 16 -13.41 5.61 0.08
N SER A 17 -14.30 5.89 -0.88
CA SER A 17 -14.13 6.99 -1.82
C SER A 17 -14.06 8.36 -1.12
N LYS A 18 -14.88 8.57 -0.07
CA LYS A 18 -14.82 9.80 0.74
C LYS A 18 -13.49 9.95 1.49
N ILE A 19 -12.99 8.86 2.06
CA ILE A 19 -11.70 8.85 2.76
C ILE A 19 -10.57 9.16 1.77
N GLU A 20 -10.54 8.50 0.62
CA GLU A 20 -9.55 8.73 -0.44
C GLU A 20 -9.55 10.19 -0.93
N ALA A 21 -10.73 10.75 -1.19
CA ALA A 21 -10.86 12.15 -1.61
C ALA A 21 -10.34 13.12 -0.55
N LYS A 22 -10.65 12.89 0.74
CA LYS A 22 -10.15 13.73 1.84
C LYS A 22 -8.63 13.58 2.05
N LEU A 23 -8.09 12.36 1.98
CA LEU A 23 -6.66 12.11 2.07
C LEU A 23 -5.89 12.81 0.94
N GLN A 24 -6.45 12.82 -0.27
CA GLN A 24 -5.85 13.51 -1.40
C GLN A 24 -5.96 15.04 -1.25
N ALA A 25 -7.13 15.57 -0.92
CA ALA A 25 -7.35 17.02 -0.81
C ALA A 25 -6.55 17.67 0.33
N SER A 26 -6.31 16.95 1.42
CA SER A 26 -5.48 17.41 2.55
C SER A 26 -3.97 17.28 2.30
N GLY A 27 -3.55 16.55 1.26
CA GLY A 27 -2.15 16.20 1.03
C GLY A 27 -1.61 15.11 1.98
N GLU A 28 -2.46 14.56 2.85
CA GLU A 28 -2.07 13.50 3.79
C GLU A 28 -1.66 12.23 3.05
N GLN A 29 -2.28 11.93 1.91
CA GLN A 29 -1.89 10.81 1.05
C GLN A 29 -0.40 10.89 0.65
N ASP A 30 0.08 12.07 0.28
CA ASP A 30 1.49 12.27 -0.12
C ASP A 30 2.43 12.32 1.08
N ARG A 31 1.96 12.77 2.24
CA ARG A 31 2.68 12.68 3.52
C ARG A 31 2.91 11.21 3.90
N ILE A 32 1.86 10.39 3.88
CA ILE A 32 1.93 8.95 4.18
C ILE A 32 2.81 8.22 3.15
N ARG A 33 2.66 8.51 1.84
CA ARG A 33 3.52 7.94 0.79
C ARG A 33 5.00 8.26 1.01
N ARG A 34 5.34 9.50 1.39
CA ARG A 34 6.72 9.89 1.70
C ARG A 34 7.26 9.15 2.93
N HIS A 35 6.43 9.03 3.97
CA HIS A 35 6.80 8.28 5.17
C HIS A 35 7.10 6.81 4.86
N ILE A 36 6.22 6.13 4.10
CA ILE A 36 6.46 4.74 3.64
C ILE A 36 7.77 4.63 2.86
N ARG A 37 8.01 5.51 1.89
CA ARG A 37 9.25 5.49 1.10
C ARG A 37 10.49 5.66 1.97
N ALA A 38 10.45 6.58 2.94
CA ALA A 38 11.56 6.80 3.86
C ALA A 38 11.83 5.58 4.74
N ALA A 39 10.77 4.97 5.30
CA ALA A 39 10.86 3.79 6.14
C ALA A 39 11.35 2.55 5.39
N LEU A 40 10.88 2.33 4.15
CA LEU A 40 11.38 1.24 3.30
C LEU A 40 12.83 1.44 2.87
N ASN A 41 13.28 2.69 2.75
CA ASN A 41 14.68 2.96 2.46
C ASN A 41 15.56 2.72 3.69
N SER A 42 15.14 3.17 4.87
CA SER A 42 15.92 2.98 6.11
C SER A 42 15.92 1.54 6.63
N SER A 43 14.91 0.73 6.29
CA SER A 43 14.86 -0.69 6.66
C SER A 43 15.73 -1.60 5.78
N GLY A 44 16.32 -1.06 4.70
CA GLY A 44 17.08 -1.84 3.73
C GLY A 44 16.22 -2.58 2.70
N TRP A 45 14.88 -2.45 2.75
CA TRP A 45 13.97 -3.12 1.81
C TRP A 45 14.26 -2.73 0.36
N MET A 46 14.53 -1.46 0.08
CA MET A 46 14.87 -0.99 -1.27
C MET A 46 16.11 -1.69 -1.84
N ASP A 47 17.11 -1.95 -1.00
CA ASP A 47 18.36 -2.58 -1.44
C ASP A 47 18.20 -4.09 -1.63
N GLU A 48 17.38 -4.72 -0.78
CA GLU A 48 16.98 -6.13 -0.93
C GLU A 48 16.24 -6.36 -2.26
N VAL A 49 15.23 -5.53 -2.56
CA VAL A 49 14.46 -5.62 -3.81
C VAL A 49 15.35 -5.39 -5.03
N LYS A 50 16.24 -4.39 -4.99
CA LYS A 50 17.23 -4.19 -6.07
C LYS A 50 18.16 -5.38 -6.23
N SER A 51 18.54 -6.05 -5.14
CA SER A 51 19.38 -7.26 -5.22
C SER A 51 18.65 -8.39 -5.93
N GLN A 52 17.40 -8.65 -5.56
CA GLN A 52 16.58 -9.67 -6.22
C GLN A 52 16.43 -9.40 -7.72
N CYS A 53 16.20 -8.15 -8.12
CA CYS A 53 16.18 -7.78 -9.54
C CYS A 53 17.51 -8.08 -10.23
N ARG A 54 18.64 -7.71 -9.63
CA ARG A 54 19.98 -7.98 -10.20
C ARG A 54 20.25 -9.48 -10.33
N ASP A 55 19.89 -10.26 -9.33
CA ASP A 55 20.13 -11.70 -9.31
C ASP A 55 19.29 -12.41 -10.39
N LEU A 56 18.04 -11.97 -10.58
CA LEU A 56 17.19 -12.47 -11.65
C LEU A 56 17.73 -12.14 -13.05
N ILE A 57 18.15 -10.88 -13.25
CA ILE A 57 18.77 -10.44 -14.51
C ILE A 57 20.06 -11.21 -14.79
N ARG A 58 20.89 -11.47 -13.77
CA ARG A 58 22.11 -12.26 -13.91
C ARG A 58 21.84 -13.73 -14.24
N ALA A 59 20.80 -14.31 -13.65
CA ALA A 59 20.44 -15.71 -13.87
C ALA A 59 19.86 -15.96 -15.27
N LYS A 60 18.98 -15.06 -15.76
CA LYS A 60 18.36 -15.17 -17.09
C LYS A 60 19.23 -14.59 -18.21
N GLY A 61 20.07 -13.59 -17.92
CA GLY A 61 20.75 -12.76 -18.91
C GLY A 61 19.93 -11.52 -19.28
N VAL A 62 20.61 -10.38 -19.42
CA VAL A 62 19.97 -9.07 -19.71
C VAL A 62 19.15 -9.10 -21.00
N GLU A 63 19.63 -9.81 -22.02
CA GLU A 63 18.99 -9.89 -23.34
C GLU A 63 17.66 -10.69 -23.34
N TYR A 64 17.42 -11.48 -22.29
CA TYR A 64 16.25 -12.36 -22.16
C TYR A 64 15.30 -11.92 -21.05
N CYS A 65 15.44 -10.70 -20.55
CA CYS A 65 14.59 -10.15 -19.49
C CYS A 65 13.82 -8.94 -19.99
N THR A 66 12.50 -8.94 -19.79
CA THR A 66 11.67 -7.73 -19.88
C THR A 66 11.48 -7.13 -18.49
N VAL A 67 11.13 -5.84 -18.44
CA VAL A 67 10.83 -5.17 -17.16
C VAL A 67 9.62 -5.83 -16.51
N GLU A 68 8.61 -6.15 -17.29
CA GLU A 68 7.37 -6.79 -16.86
C GLU A 68 7.66 -8.15 -16.19
N GLU A 69 8.51 -8.98 -16.79
CA GLU A 69 8.89 -10.28 -16.20
C GLU A 69 9.64 -10.13 -14.88
N ILE A 70 10.56 -9.16 -14.78
CA ILE A 70 11.29 -8.89 -13.53
C ILE A 70 10.30 -8.43 -12.46
N VAL A 71 9.38 -7.54 -12.83
CA VAL A 71 8.35 -7.01 -11.93
C VAL A 71 7.43 -8.14 -11.45
N GLU A 72 6.92 -8.99 -12.33
CA GLU A 72 6.08 -10.14 -11.98
C GLU A 72 6.78 -11.13 -11.05
N ALA A 73 8.07 -11.37 -11.26
CA ALA A 73 8.85 -12.28 -10.43
C ALA A 73 9.25 -11.71 -9.06
N VAL A 74 9.56 -10.41 -8.99
CA VAL A 74 10.07 -9.77 -7.77
C VAL A 74 8.95 -9.20 -6.90
N LEU A 75 7.85 -8.71 -7.48
CA LEU A 75 6.76 -8.07 -6.72
C LEU A 75 6.19 -8.92 -5.56
N PRO A 76 5.91 -10.23 -5.72
CA PRO A 76 5.38 -11.03 -4.62
C PRO A 76 6.32 -11.06 -3.41
N GLN A 77 7.63 -11.28 -3.67
CA GLN A 77 8.66 -11.32 -2.65
C GLN A 77 8.86 -9.94 -2.01
N ALA A 78 8.88 -8.88 -2.82
CA ALA A 78 8.98 -7.51 -2.34
C ALA A 78 7.81 -7.16 -1.39
N ARG A 79 6.58 -7.56 -1.71
CA ARG A 79 5.38 -7.32 -0.87
C ARG A 79 5.42 -8.08 0.45
N GLU A 80 5.94 -9.30 0.44
CA GLU A 80 6.12 -10.12 1.64
C GLU A 80 7.14 -9.51 2.59
N ARG A 81 8.24 -8.96 2.04
CA ARG A 81 9.34 -8.34 2.79
C ARG A 81 9.01 -6.99 3.42
N VAL A 82 7.84 -6.40 3.13
CA VAL A 82 7.42 -5.14 3.76
C VAL A 82 7.26 -5.36 5.27
N PRO A 83 7.98 -4.61 6.14
CA PRO A 83 7.91 -4.76 7.58
C PRO A 83 6.48 -4.64 8.12
N LYS A 84 6.12 -5.50 9.08
CA LYS A 84 4.77 -5.51 9.66
C LYS A 84 4.52 -4.25 10.49
N GLU A 85 5.57 -3.78 11.14
CA GLU A 85 5.60 -2.58 11.98
C GLU A 85 5.25 -1.35 11.14
N LEU A 86 5.80 -1.25 9.91
CA LEU A 86 5.46 -0.16 8.98
C LEU A 86 4.00 -0.23 8.52
N LYS A 87 3.47 -1.44 8.26
CA LYS A 87 2.05 -1.60 7.90
C LYS A 87 1.14 -1.12 9.04
N GLN A 88 1.49 -1.46 10.28
CA GLN A 88 0.75 -1.02 11.46
C GLN A 88 0.85 0.50 11.66
N GLU A 89 2.05 1.08 11.53
CA GLU A 89 2.24 2.53 11.65
C GLU A 89 1.41 3.31 10.61
N VAL A 90 1.39 2.84 9.36
CA VAL A 90 0.56 3.45 8.30
C VAL A 90 -0.93 3.31 8.63
N LEU A 91 -1.36 2.17 9.15
CA LEU A 91 -2.75 1.97 9.56
C LEU A 91 -3.14 2.93 10.68
N ASP A 92 -2.29 3.10 11.68
CA ASP A 92 -2.52 4.04 12.79
C ASP A 92 -2.57 5.50 12.30
N LEU A 93 -1.74 5.87 11.32
CA LEU A 93 -1.80 7.19 10.68
C LEU A 93 -3.13 7.43 9.95
N LEU A 94 -3.63 6.41 9.24
CA LEU A 94 -4.92 6.47 8.57
C LEU A 94 -6.07 6.58 9.57
N TRP A 95 -6.07 5.80 10.65
CA TRP A 95 -7.08 5.89 11.70
C TRP A 95 -7.09 7.26 12.37
N LYS A 96 -5.93 7.79 12.73
CA LYS A 96 -5.80 9.16 13.28
C LYS A 96 -6.34 10.20 12.32
N PHE A 97 -6.09 10.05 11.01
CA PHE A 97 -6.61 10.98 10.01
C PHE A 97 -8.14 10.94 9.95
N VAL A 98 -8.73 9.74 9.96
CA VAL A 98 -10.18 9.55 9.93
C VAL A 98 -10.85 10.15 11.17
N ASP A 99 -10.30 9.88 12.35
CA ASP A 99 -10.76 10.42 13.64
C ASP A 99 -10.71 11.95 13.66
N THR A 100 -9.58 12.54 13.26
CA THR A 100 -9.38 14.00 13.24
C THR A 100 -10.35 14.73 12.31
N HIS A 101 -10.78 14.10 11.22
CA HIS A 101 -11.60 14.73 10.19
C HIS A 101 -13.09 14.39 10.29
N ASP A 102 -13.50 13.76 11.41
CA ASP A 102 -14.86 13.29 11.70
C ASP A 102 -15.49 12.66 10.44
N ILE A 103 -14.72 11.78 9.78
CA ILE A 103 -15.20 11.06 8.60
C ILE A 103 -16.03 9.90 9.12
N GLY A 104 -17.15 10.23 9.79
CA GLY A 104 -18.00 9.34 10.59
C GLY A 104 -17.89 7.86 10.23
N LEU A 105 -16.97 7.18 10.91
CA LEU A 105 -17.06 5.76 11.17
C LEU A 105 -17.68 5.67 12.57
N GLY A 106 -18.94 6.10 12.68
CA GLY A 106 -19.70 5.85 13.90
C GLY A 106 -19.77 4.35 14.09
N ASP A 107 -19.19 3.88 15.20
CA ASP A 107 -19.23 2.60 15.93
C ASP A 107 -19.99 1.36 15.40
N ASP A 108 -20.23 1.20 14.10
CA ASP A 108 -20.93 0.05 13.52
C ASP A 108 -20.08 -0.60 12.40
N CYS A 109 -19.05 -1.33 12.85
CA CYS A 109 -18.46 -2.49 12.18
C CYS A 109 -18.12 -3.55 13.23
#